data_AF-A0AAE7URS6-F1
#
_entry.id   AF-A0AAE7URS6-F1
#
_cell.length_a   1.000
_cell.length_b   1.000
_cell.length_c   1.000
_cell.angle_alpha   90.00
_cell.angle_beta   90.00
_cell.angle_gamma   90.00
#
_symmetry.space_group_name_H-M   'P 1'
#
loop_
_entity.id
_entity.type
_entity.pdbx_description
1 polymer ?
#
loop_
_entity_poly.entity_id
_entity_poly.type
_entity_poly.pdbx_seq_one_letter_code
_entity_poly.pdbx_strand_id
1 'polypeptide(L)'
;MSISNVSFTGVTQANQIADRSAAFGVRRSSMTLDFEPLTVYDDVIVSMRMDVDHASTSMSFDKDFVNLTLGKTNGKIETSNEMATVLTSLVNRSDIIINAPDASTVSISTDPLQIRKSGEKSSIGFYGIDVNIEPLPTMNFLDIDIAANPHLLDGYVGYIEQALGRVTGGAAALGALQTRIEMQSQFARKSLDTIDAGVSRLVDADMEEASARLSALQTRQQLAIQALQISNDSPKTLLSLFN
;
A
#
# COMPACT_ATOMS: atom_id res chain seq x y z
N MET A 1 -57.02 72.89 -22.03
CA MET A 1 -57.13 72.74 -20.57
C MET A 1 -56.31 71.53 -20.17
N SER A 2 -55.20 71.75 -19.49
CA SER A 2 -54.27 70.74 -19.03
C SER A 2 -54.58 70.31 -17.59
N ILE A 3 -54.31 69.02 -17.34
CA ILE A 3 -53.87 68.36 -16.09
C ILE A 3 -54.90 68.29 -14.94
N SER A 4 -55.18 67.05 -14.49
CA SER A 4 -54.78 66.61 -13.13
C SER A 4 -55.07 65.11 -12.90
N ASN A 5 -53.97 64.34 -12.84
CA ASN A 5 -53.67 63.34 -11.82
C ASN A 5 -54.59 62.10 -11.68
N VAL A 6 -54.11 60.96 -12.20
CA VAL A 6 -54.35 59.66 -11.58
C VAL A 6 -52.99 59.03 -11.30
N SER A 7 -52.49 59.23 -10.09
CA SER A 7 -51.36 58.50 -9.53
C SER A 7 -51.81 57.09 -9.14
N PHE A 8 -51.21 56.05 -9.71
CA PHE A 8 -51.20 54.73 -9.09
C PHE A 8 -49.75 54.31 -8.84
N THR A 9 -49.34 54.43 -7.58
CA THR A 9 -48.11 53.79 -7.09
C THR A 9 -48.47 52.34 -6.81
N GLY A 10 -48.22 51.46 -7.79
CA GLY A 10 -48.41 50.02 -7.66
C GLY A 10 -47.19 49.29 -8.17
N VAL A 11 -46.19 49.09 -7.32
CA VAL A 11 -45.16 48.07 -7.59
C VAL A 11 -45.79 46.73 -7.21
N THR A 12 -46.57 46.15 -8.11
CA THR A 12 -46.85 44.71 -8.27
C THR A 12 -48.04 44.55 -9.22
N GLN A 13 -47.73 44.29 -10.49
CA GLN A 13 -48.72 43.95 -11.50
C GLN A 13 -49.19 42.50 -11.26
N ALA A 14 -50.20 42.34 -10.41
CA ALA A 14 -50.99 41.12 -10.36
C ALA A 14 -51.97 41.13 -11.54
N ASN A 15 -51.53 40.66 -12.71
CA ASN A 15 -52.41 40.35 -13.83
C ASN A 15 -51.86 39.24 -14.75
N GLN A 16 -51.33 38.21 -14.12
CA GLN A 16 -51.09 36.90 -14.73
C GLN A 16 -51.41 35.84 -13.67
N ILE A 17 -51.80 34.63 -14.07
CA ILE A 17 -51.53 33.42 -13.26
C ILE A 17 -50.01 33.23 -13.28
N ALA A 18 -49.28 34.21 -12.75
CA ALA A 18 -47.86 34.17 -12.56
C ALA A 18 -47.68 33.46 -11.24
N ASP A 19 -47.33 32.19 -11.39
CA ASP A 19 -46.70 31.34 -10.42
C ASP A 19 -46.15 32.15 -9.24
N ARG A 20 -46.87 32.07 -8.11
CA ARG A 20 -46.35 32.46 -6.80
C ARG A 20 -45.30 31.46 -6.32
N SER A 21 -44.48 30.92 -7.23
CA SER A 21 -43.24 30.24 -6.89
C SER A 21 -42.24 31.31 -6.47
N ALA A 22 -42.48 31.76 -5.25
CA ALA A 22 -41.49 32.01 -4.24
C ALA A 22 -40.24 32.81 -4.64
N ALA A 23 -40.05 33.86 -3.86
CA ALA A 23 -38.78 34.54 -3.68
C ALA A 23 -37.72 33.58 -3.07
N PHE A 24 -37.32 32.54 -3.80
CA PHE A 24 -36.20 31.67 -3.49
C PHE A 24 -34.96 32.21 -4.20
N GLY A 25 -33.92 32.53 -3.44
CA GLY A 25 -32.66 33.06 -3.98
C GLY A 25 -32.02 32.09 -4.99
N VAL A 26 -31.43 32.64 -6.05
CA VAL A 26 -30.69 31.92 -7.11
C VAL A 26 -29.36 31.30 -6.63
N ARG A 27 -29.04 31.42 -5.35
CA ARG A 27 -27.73 31.05 -4.81
C ARG A 27 -27.69 29.56 -4.46
N ARG A 28 -26.91 28.80 -5.23
CA ARG A 28 -26.44 27.45 -4.86
C ARG A 28 -25.71 27.49 -3.52
N SER A 29 -25.82 26.40 -2.76
CA SER A 29 -24.93 26.19 -1.61
C SER A 29 -23.57 25.78 -2.16
N SER A 30 -22.50 26.42 -1.72
CA SER A 30 -21.15 26.13 -2.20
C SER A 30 -20.13 26.26 -1.09
N MET A 31 -19.20 25.31 -1.05
CA MET A 31 -18.00 25.32 -0.22
C MET A 31 -16.78 25.39 -1.15
N THR A 32 -15.75 26.13 -0.73
CA THR A 32 -14.45 26.11 -1.39
C THR A 32 -13.44 25.57 -0.40
N LEU A 33 -12.67 24.58 -0.82
CA LEU A 33 -11.57 24.00 -0.08
C LEU A 33 -10.27 24.49 -0.67
N ASP A 34 -9.35 24.95 0.17
CA ASP A 34 -7.98 25.18 -0.24
C ASP A 34 -7.31 23.85 -0.54
N PHE A 35 -6.55 23.80 -1.63
CA PHE A 35 -5.85 22.61 -2.09
C PHE A 35 -4.36 22.79 -1.94
N GLU A 36 -3.74 21.83 -1.25
CA GLU A 36 -2.30 21.59 -1.28
C GLU A 36 -2.04 20.17 -1.79
N PRO A 37 -0.94 19.94 -2.54
CA PRO A 37 -0.56 18.62 -2.98
C PRO A 37 -0.43 17.65 -1.79
N LEU A 38 -1.03 16.47 -1.91
CA LEU A 38 -1.02 15.46 -0.86
C LEU A 38 -0.72 14.07 -1.41
N THR A 39 -0.24 13.18 -0.54
CA THR A 39 0.05 11.79 -0.89
C THR A 39 -0.62 10.87 0.13
N VAL A 40 -1.44 9.94 -0.35
CA VAL A 40 -2.00 8.86 0.47
C VAL A 40 -1.02 7.68 0.43
N TYR A 41 -0.50 7.33 1.60
CA TYR A 41 0.44 6.21 1.75
C TYR A 41 -0.32 4.87 1.89
N ASP A 42 0.42 3.76 1.76
CA ASP A 42 -0.13 2.44 2.02
C ASP A 42 -0.65 2.35 3.46
N ASP A 43 -1.74 1.60 3.67
CA ASP A 43 -2.47 1.44 4.94
C ASP A 43 -3.15 2.70 5.49
N VAL A 44 -3.02 3.86 4.83
CA VAL A 44 -3.72 5.10 5.20
C VAL A 44 -5.12 5.11 4.60
N ILE A 45 -6.11 5.32 5.45
CA ILE A 45 -7.52 5.51 5.13
C ILE A 45 -7.91 6.90 5.59
N VAL A 46 -8.29 7.75 4.63
CA VAL A 46 -8.86 9.07 4.89
C VAL A 46 -10.36 8.89 5.04
N SER A 47 -10.91 9.26 6.19
CA SER A 47 -12.35 9.21 6.48
C SER A 47 -12.90 10.61 6.61
N MET A 48 -14.11 10.83 6.13
CA MET A 48 -14.81 12.11 6.25
C MET A 48 -16.32 11.90 6.24
N ARG A 49 -17.04 12.90 6.74
CA ARG A 49 -18.49 12.99 6.62
C ARG A 49 -18.87 14.12 5.70
N MET A 50 -19.78 13.86 4.77
CA MET A 50 -20.42 14.89 3.97
C MET A 50 -21.86 15.09 4.41
N ASP A 51 -22.23 16.34 4.66
CA ASP A 51 -23.61 16.73 4.95
C ASP A 51 -24.19 17.44 3.74
N VAL A 52 -25.36 16.99 3.31
CA VAL A 52 -26.19 17.65 2.29
C VAL A 52 -27.62 17.69 2.79
N ASP A 53 -28.18 18.88 2.97
CA ASP A 53 -29.60 19.08 3.31
C ASP A 53 -30.09 18.19 4.48
N HIS A 54 -29.34 18.21 5.59
CA HIS A 54 -29.57 17.43 6.81
C HIS A 54 -29.34 15.91 6.71
N ALA A 55 -28.92 15.40 5.55
CA ALA A 55 -28.48 14.03 5.37
C ALA A 55 -26.95 13.94 5.46
N SER A 56 -26.46 13.13 6.39
CA SER A 56 -25.04 12.91 6.63
C SER A 56 -24.62 11.57 6.07
N THR A 57 -23.60 11.57 5.22
CA THR A 57 -23.01 10.35 4.64
C THR A 57 -21.54 10.28 5.00
N SER A 58 -21.14 9.21 5.69
CA SER A 58 -19.72 8.91 5.92
C SER A 58 -19.12 8.30 4.66
N MET A 59 -17.91 8.72 4.32
CA MET A 59 -17.16 8.25 3.18
C MET A 59 -15.69 8.14 3.55
N SER A 60 -15.00 7.20 2.92
CA SER A 60 -13.57 7.04 3.10
C SER A 60 -12.92 6.64 1.79
N PHE A 61 -11.64 6.97 1.66
CA PHE A 61 -10.81 6.52 0.55
C PHE A 61 -9.42 6.16 1.02
N ASP A 62 -8.81 5.24 0.31
CA ASP A 62 -7.44 4.77 0.51
C ASP A 62 -6.59 5.06 -0.74
N LYS A 63 -5.32 4.65 -0.68
CA LYS A 63 -4.38 4.80 -1.80
C LYS A 63 -4.86 4.10 -3.07
N ASP A 64 -5.51 2.94 -2.94
CA ASP A 64 -5.99 2.16 -4.08
C ASP A 64 -7.15 2.87 -4.78
N PHE A 65 -8.05 3.50 -4.04
CA PHE A 65 -9.10 4.34 -4.58
C PHE A 65 -8.54 5.54 -5.36
N VAL A 66 -7.54 6.24 -4.81
CA VAL A 66 -6.87 7.37 -5.49
C VAL A 66 -6.19 6.89 -6.77
N ASN A 67 -5.47 5.77 -6.69
CA ASN A 67 -4.77 5.17 -7.82
C ASN A 67 -5.73 4.75 -8.94
N LEU A 68 -6.82 4.07 -8.59
CA LEU A 68 -7.86 3.65 -9.53
C LEU A 68 -8.54 4.85 -10.19
N THR A 69 -8.84 5.89 -9.40
CA THR A 69 -9.54 7.08 -9.89
C THR A 69 -8.67 7.93 -10.81
N LEU A 70 -7.37 8.07 -10.50
CA LEU A 70 -6.44 8.91 -11.25
C LEU A 70 -5.62 8.13 -12.30
N GLY A 71 -5.74 6.81 -12.36
CA GLY A 71 -4.88 5.96 -13.20
C GLY A 71 -3.41 6.00 -12.78
N LYS A 72 -3.14 6.21 -11.49
CA LYS A 72 -1.80 6.30 -10.89
C LYS A 72 -1.49 5.07 -10.04
N THR A 73 -0.26 4.96 -9.55
CA THR A 73 0.19 3.88 -8.63
C THR A 73 0.85 4.42 -7.36
N ASN A 74 0.96 5.74 -7.23
CA ASN A 74 1.79 6.41 -6.23
C ASN A 74 0.98 7.09 -5.11
N GLY A 75 -0.36 7.04 -5.15
CA GLY A 75 -1.21 7.69 -4.16
C GLY A 75 -1.16 9.23 -4.17
N LYS A 76 -0.54 9.84 -5.18
CA LYS A 76 -0.32 11.29 -5.24
C LYS A 76 -1.50 12.03 -5.87
N ILE A 77 -1.93 13.08 -5.20
CA ILE A 77 -2.85 14.10 -5.72
C ILE A 77 -2.06 15.40 -5.82
N GLU A 78 -1.70 15.78 -7.04
CA GLU A 78 -0.73 16.85 -7.31
C GLU A 78 -1.41 18.14 -7.78
N THR A 79 -2.64 18.04 -8.29
CA THR A 79 -3.41 19.19 -8.79
C THR A 79 -4.81 19.23 -8.22
N SER A 80 -5.39 20.43 -8.16
CA SER A 80 -6.78 20.63 -7.74
C SER A 80 -7.77 19.89 -8.65
N ASN A 81 -7.48 19.76 -9.95
CA ASN A 81 -8.27 18.97 -10.90
C ASN A 81 -8.29 17.48 -10.57
N GLU A 82 -7.15 16.92 -10.14
CA GLU A 82 -7.08 15.54 -9.67
C GLU A 82 -7.89 15.36 -8.39
N MET A 83 -7.78 16.29 -7.44
CA MET A 83 -8.58 16.26 -6.21
C MET A 83 -10.09 16.34 -6.52
N ALA A 84 -10.50 17.23 -7.43
CA ALA A 84 -11.89 17.31 -7.86
C ALA A 84 -12.39 15.99 -8.46
N THR A 85 -11.54 15.28 -9.21
CA THR A 85 -11.87 13.96 -9.77
C THR A 85 -12.02 12.90 -8.68
N VAL A 86 -11.10 12.85 -7.72
CA VAL A 86 -11.17 11.95 -6.56
C VAL A 86 -12.44 12.20 -5.76
N LEU A 87 -12.74 13.45 -5.42
CA LEU A 87 -13.95 13.81 -4.67
C LEU A 87 -15.23 13.53 -5.46
N THR A 88 -15.23 13.72 -6.79
CA THR A 88 -16.38 13.39 -7.63
C THR A 88 -16.68 11.88 -7.59
N SER A 89 -15.63 11.06 -7.74
CA SER A 89 -15.77 9.60 -7.64
C SER A 89 -16.15 9.14 -6.23
N LEU A 90 -15.67 9.82 -5.19
CA LEU A 90 -15.94 9.48 -3.79
C LEU A 90 -17.38 9.80 -3.41
N VAL A 91 -17.86 10.99 -3.78
CA VAL A 91 -19.21 11.46 -3.48
C VAL A 91 -20.24 10.73 -4.34
N ASN A 92 -19.93 10.44 -5.60
CA ASN A 92 -20.75 9.67 -6.55
C ASN A 92 -22.25 10.04 -6.52
N ARG A 93 -22.54 11.33 -6.59
CA ARG A 93 -23.90 11.88 -6.54
C ARG A 93 -24.11 12.85 -7.70
N SER A 94 -25.24 12.71 -8.39
CA SER A 94 -25.58 13.57 -9.53
C SER A 94 -26.09 14.96 -9.13
N ASP A 95 -26.46 15.16 -7.86
CA ASP A 95 -26.95 16.42 -7.32
C ASP A 95 -25.84 17.31 -6.73
N ILE A 96 -24.58 16.87 -6.81
CA ILE A 96 -23.40 17.60 -6.34
C ILE A 96 -22.47 17.85 -7.53
N ILE A 97 -22.02 19.10 -7.66
CA ILE A 97 -21.08 19.55 -8.67
C ILE A 97 -19.75 19.87 -7.98
N ILE A 98 -18.69 19.15 -8.37
CA ILE A 98 -17.34 19.32 -7.84
C ILE A 98 -16.42 19.72 -8.99
N ASN A 99 -15.80 20.89 -8.88
CA ASN A 99 -14.91 21.43 -9.89
C ASN A 99 -13.68 22.07 -9.24
N ALA A 100 -12.58 22.18 -9.99
CA ALA A 100 -11.42 22.98 -9.62
C ALA A 100 -11.48 24.31 -10.38
N PRO A 101 -11.95 25.42 -9.77
CA PRO A 101 -12.00 26.71 -10.45
C PRO A 101 -10.59 27.27 -10.73
N ASP A 102 -9.64 26.99 -9.82
CA ASP A 102 -8.25 27.44 -9.90
C ASP A 102 -7.28 26.31 -9.52
N ALA A 103 -5.97 26.57 -9.63
CA ALA A 103 -4.92 25.59 -9.31
C ALA A 103 -4.82 25.25 -7.80
N SER A 104 -5.35 26.10 -6.93
CA SER A 104 -5.20 26.01 -5.47
C SER A 104 -6.52 25.80 -4.73
N THR A 105 -7.64 25.61 -5.44
CA THR A 105 -8.95 25.50 -4.80
C THR A 105 -9.80 24.43 -5.46
N VAL A 106 -10.65 23.79 -4.65
CA VAL A 106 -11.70 22.89 -5.12
C VAL A 106 -13.04 23.42 -4.64
N SER A 107 -13.96 23.65 -5.57
CA SER A 107 -15.31 24.12 -5.30
C SER A 107 -16.29 22.95 -5.35
N ILE A 108 -17.07 22.81 -4.29
CA ILE A 108 -18.15 21.84 -4.17
C ILE A 108 -19.44 22.63 -4.06
N SER A 109 -20.43 22.33 -4.90
CA SER A 109 -21.71 23.02 -4.88
C SER A 109 -22.88 22.08 -5.16
N THR A 110 -24.06 22.44 -4.67
CA THR A 110 -25.30 21.74 -5.01
C THR A 110 -25.74 22.08 -6.44
N ASP A 111 -26.28 21.09 -7.17
CA ASP A 111 -26.90 21.34 -8.48
C ASP A 111 -28.26 22.05 -8.31
N PRO A 112 -28.40 23.30 -8.78
CA PRO A 112 -29.67 24.02 -8.71
C PRO A 112 -30.80 23.31 -9.47
N LEU A 113 -30.54 22.51 -10.49
CA LEU A 113 -31.60 21.88 -11.28
C LEU A 113 -32.23 20.67 -10.58
N GLN A 114 -31.49 20.01 -9.69
CA GLN A 114 -31.96 18.83 -8.94
C GLN A 114 -32.54 19.21 -7.58
N ILE A 115 -31.87 20.11 -6.84
CA ILE A 115 -32.18 20.37 -5.43
C ILE A 115 -33.24 21.49 -5.25
N ARG A 116 -33.56 22.26 -6.30
CA ARG A 116 -34.63 23.29 -6.26
C ARG A 116 -36.05 22.77 -6.01
N LYS A 117 -36.26 21.45 -5.92
CA LYS A 117 -37.56 20.86 -5.57
C LYS A 117 -37.92 21.02 -4.08
N SER A 118 -36.98 21.31 -3.19
CA SER A 118 -37.21 21.15 -1.74
C SER A 118 -37.56 22.42 -0.94
N GLY A 119 -37.64 23.62 -1.54
CA GLY A 119 -38.18 24.84 -0.89
C GLY A 119 -37.39 25.41 0.31
N GLU A 120 -36.42 24.70 0.86
CA GLU A 120 -35.58 25.09 1.99
C GLU A 120 -34.20 25.58 1.53
N LYS A 121 -33.46 26.29 2.41
CA LYS A 121 -32.06 26.68 2.14
C LYS A 121 -31.19 25.42 2.16
N SER A 122 -30.59 25.07 1.02
CA SER A 122 -29.68 23.93 0.97
C SER A 122 -28.35 24.20 1.69
N SER A 123 -27.83 23.20 2.37
CA SER A 123 -26.53 23.22 3.03
C SER A 123 -25.63 22.10 2.50
N ILE A 124 -24.33 22.40 2.37
CA ILE A 124 -23.30 21.46 1.94
C ILE A 124 -22.04 21.67 2.77
N GLY A 125 -21.44 20.59 3.26
CA GLY A 125 -20.18 20.68 4.01
C GLY A 125 -19.50 19.32 4.21
N PHE A 126 -18.18 19.34 4.33
CA PHE A 126 -17.38 18.22 4.82
C PHE A 126 -17.00 18.45 6.28
N TYR A 127 -17.11 17.42 7.09
CA TYR A 127 -16.84 17.43 8.53
C TYR A 127 -16.05 16.20 8.93
N GLY A 128 -15.26 16.31 10.01
CA GLY A 128 -14.53 15.19 10.60
C GLY A 128 -13.62 14.49 9.59
N ILE A 129 -12.73 15.27 8.94
CA ILE A 129 -11.72 14.71 8.04
C ILE A 129 -10.61 14.17 8.93
N ASP A 130 -10.52 12.85 9.04
CA ASP A 130 -9.59 12.14 9.91
C ASP A 130 -8.84 11.08 9.09
N VAL A 131 -7.63 10.75 9.54
CA VAL A 131 -6.85 9.63 9.00
C VAL A 131 -6.67 8.56 10.07
N ASN A 132 -6.74 7.29 9.68
CA ASN A 132 -6.51 6.16 10.60
C ASN A 132 -5.06 6.09 11.11
N ILE A 133 -4.12 6.64 10.35
CA ILE A 133 -2.69 6.71 10.63
C ILE A 133 -2.25 8.11 10.18
N GLU A 134 -1.83 8.97 11.10
CA GLU A 134 -1.26 10.26 10.70
C GLU A 134 0.08 10.04 9.98
N PRO A 135 0.39 10.83 8.93
CA PRO A 135 1.68 10.75 8.25
C PRO A 135 2.84 10.97 9.22
N LEU A 136 4.05 10.58 8.79
CA LEU A 136 5.31 10.72 9.54
C LEU A 136 5.28 11.95 10.46
N PRO A 137 5.47 11.78 11.78
CA PRO A 137 5.60 12.91 12.68
C PRO A 137 6.77 13.80 12.18
N THR A 138 6.48 14.94 11.55
CA THR A 138 7.48 15.79 10.87
C THR A 138 8.14 16.80 11.80
N MET A 139 7.55 17.03 12.98
CA MET A 139 8.17 17.90 13.98
C MET A 139 9.52 17.30 14.41
N ASN A 140 10.52 18.15 14.63
CA ASN A 140 11.71 17.72 15.32
C ASN A 140 11.38 17.61 16.82
N PHE A 141 11.87 16.57 17.49
CA PHE A 141 11.71 16.44 18.94
C PHE A 141 12.29 17.65 19.70
N LEU A 142 13.29 18.32 19.13
CA LEU A 142 13.90 19.53 19.68
C LEU A 142 13.04 20.79 19.55
N ASP A 143 12.02 20.78 18.68
CA ASP A 143 11.13 21.93 18.47
C ASP A 143 9.94 21.92 19.44
N ILE A 144 9.83 20.89 20.29
CA ILE A 144 8.78 20.77 21.31
C ILE A 144 9.08 21.77 22.43
N ASP A 145 8.37 22.90 22.43
CA ASP A 145 8.43 23.91 23.49
C ASP A 145 7.09 24.05 24.20
N ILE A 146 7.01 23.42 25.38
CA ILE A 146 5.85 23.47 26.30
C ILE A 146 5.78 24.78 27.10
N ALA A 147 6.90 25.51 27.24
CA ALA A 147 6.93 26.76 27.97
C ALA A 147 6.40 27.91 27.10
N ALA A 148 6.77 27.91 25.82
CA ALA A 148 6.23 28.87 24.84
C ALA A 148 4.79 28.53 24.41
N ASN A 149 4.44 27.24 24.31
CA ASN A 149 3.14 26.80 23.79
C ASN A 149 2.44 25.78 24.70
N PRO A 150 1.99 26.17 25.91
CA PRO A 150 1.41 25.24 26.88
C PRO A 150 0.07 24.62 26.42
N HIS A 151 -0.63 25.28 25.49
CA HIS A 151 -1.90 24.79 24.93
C HIS A 151 -1.73 23.64 23.92
N LEU A 152 -0.49 23.35 23.49
CA LEU A 152 -0.16 22.27 22.54
C LEU A 152 0.29 20.98 23.23
N LEU A 153 0.26 20.93 24.57
CA LEU A 153 0.76 19.79 25.35
C LEU A 153 0.15 18.45 24.92
N ASP A 154 -1.17 18.38 24.79
CA ASP A 154 -1.85 17.14 24.38
C ASP A 154 -1.45 16.72 22.96
N GLY A 155 -1.25 17.69 22.06
CA GLY A 155 -0.73 17.43 20.71
C GLY A 155 0.70 16.90 20.71
N TYR A 156 1.57 17.46 21.55
CA TYR A 156 2.96 16.97 21.71
C TYR A 156 3.01 15.56 22.30
N VAL A 157 2.15 15.25 23.27
CA VAL A 157 2.04 13.89 23.84
C VAL A 157 1.58 12.91 22.76
N GLY A 158 0.50 13.24 22.03
CA GLY A 158 0.02 12.42 20.93
C GLY A 158 1.08 12.19 19.85
N TYR A 159 1.86 13.22 19.51
CA TYR A 159 2.99 13.11 18.60
C TYR A 159 4.04 12.08 19.09
N ILE A 160 4.43 12.16 20.37
CA ILE A 160 5.44 11.27 20.96
C ILE A 160 4.92 9.82 20.99
N GLU A 161 3.66 9.61 21.35
CA GLU A 161 3.04 8.29 21.38
C GLU A 161 3.02 7.64 19.99
N GLN A 162 2.67 8.40 18.95
CA GLN A 162 2.71 7.92 17.57
C GLN A 162 4.14 7.60 17.12
N ALA A 163 5.10 8.48 17.40
CA ALA A 163 6.51 8.26 17.09
C ALA A 163 7.04 6.98 17.77
N LEU A 164 6.71 6.78 19.05
CA LEU A 164 7.07 5.59 19.82
C LEU A 164 6.43 4.31 19.25
N GLY A 165 5.15 4.37 18.89
CA GLY A 165 4.45 3.27 18.24
C GLY A 165 5.16 2.80 16.97
N ARG A 166 5.66 3.75 16.17
CA ARG A 166 6.40 3.44 14.94
C ARG A 166 7.80 2.89 15.19
N VAL A 167 8.53 3.42 16.18
CA VAL A 167 9.82 2.84 16.59
C VAL A 167 9.62 1.40 17.07
N THR A 168 8.55 1.14 17.83
CA THR A 168 8.20 -0.20 18.31
C THR A 168 7.83 -1.13 17.14
N GLY A 169 7.04 -0.65 16.18
CA GLY A 169 6.71 -1.40 14.96
C GLY A 169 7.95 -1.71 14.10
N GLY A 170 8.85 -0.74 13.95
CA GLY A 170 10.13 -0.92 13.26
C GLY A 170 11.04 -1.93 13.98
N ALA A 171 11.14 -1.85 15.30
CA ALA A 171 11.88 -2.82 16.11
C ALA A 171 11.29 -4.23 16.00
N ALA A 172 9.97 -4.36 16.01
CA ALA A 172 9.28 -5.64 15.81
C ALA A 172 9.58 -6.24 14.42
N ALA A 173 9.54 -5.41 13.37
CA ALA A 173 9.89 -5.83 12.02
C ALA A 173 11.36 -6.29 11.93
N LEU A 174 12.29 -5.55 12.55
CA LEU A 174 13.70 -5.93 12.63
C LEU A 174 13.90 -7.24 13.41
N GLY A 175 13.18 -7.44 14.51
CA GLY A 175 13.20 -8.69 15.27
C GLY A 175 12.71 -9.88 14.45
N ALA A 176 11.60 -9.72 13.71
CA ALA A 176 11.10 -10.76 12.82
C ALA A 176 12.09 -11.09 11.69
N LEU A 177 12.75 -10.07 11.12
CA LEU A 177 13.81 -10.26 10.12
C LEU A 177 15.02 -10.98 10.71
N GLN A 178 15.44 -10.63 11.92
CA GLN A 178 16.53 -11.32 12.62
C GLN A 178 16.22 -12.80 12.80
N THR A 179 15.03 -13.15 13.30
CA THR A 179 14.60 -14.55 13.45
C THR A 179 14.59 -15.28 12.10
N ARG A 180 14.12 -14.62 11.03
CA ARG A 180 14.15 -15.19 9.68
C ARG A 180 15.57 -15.48 9.20
N ILE A 181 16.50 -14.53 9.39
CA ILE A 181 17.91 -14.70 9.02
C ILE A 181 18.53 -15.85 9.81
N GLU A 182 18.23 -15.96 11.11
CA GLU A 182 18.73 -17.04 11.94
C GLU A 182 18.23 -18.41 11.46
N MET A 183 16.94 -18.55 11.15
CA MET A 183 16.38 -19.78 10.58
C MET A 183 17.04 -20.14 9.24
N GLN A 184 17.26 -19.15 8.36
CA GLN A 184 17.93 -19.37 7.08
C GLN A 184 19.39 -19.79 7.26
N SER A 185 20.10 -19.20 8.22
CA SER A 185 21.48 -19.56 8.55
C SER A 185 21.57 -20.99 9.08
N GLN A 186 20.66 -21.39 9.98
CA GLN A 186 20.60 -22.77 10.49
C GLN A 186 20.27 -23.77 9.39
N PHE A 187 19.32 -23.45 8.50
CA PHE A 187 19.00 -24.29 7.35
C PHE A 187 20.21 -24.47 6.42
N ALA A 188 20.93 -23.39 6.13
CA ALA A 188 22.14 -23.43 5.30
C ALA A 188 23.24 -24.31 5.94
N ARG A 189 23.49 -24.14 7.24
CA ARG A 189 24.45 -24.99 7.97
C ARG A 189 24.07 -26.47 7.91
N LYS A 190 22.83 -26.80 8.23
CA LYS A 190 22.35 -28.19 8.17
C LYS A 190 22.42 -28.78 6.76
N SER A 191 22.18 -27.95 5.74
CA SER A 191 22.32 -28.36 4.34
C SER A 191 23.78 -28.66 3.99
N LEU A 192 24.73 -27.82 4.43
CA LEU A 192 26.16 -28.06 4.28
C LEU A 192 26.59 -29.34 4.99
N ASP A 193 26.20 -29.53 6.26
CA ASP A 193 26.52 -30.74 7.03
C ASP A 193 26.01 -32.01 6.33
N THR A 194 24.81 -31.93 5.73
CA THR A 194 24.20 -33.04 4.97
C THR A 194 24.95 -33.30 3.66
N ILE A 195 25.38 -32.24 2.97
CA ILE A 195 26.18 -32.35 1.75
C ILE A 195 27.54 -32.96 2.07
N ASP A 196 28.23 -32.50 3.12
CA ASP A 196 29.53 -33.03 3.53
C ASP A 196 29.45 -34.51 3.91
N ALA A 197 28.41 -34.91 4.67
CA ALA A 197 28.16 -36.31 4.96
C ALA A 197 27.83 -37.13 3.70
N GLY A 198 27.09 -36.54 2.75
CA GLY A 198 26.79 -37.14 1.45
C GLY A 198 28.03 -37.36 0.60
N VAL A 199 28.90 -36.35 0.50
CA VAL A 199 30.18 -36.41 -0.22
C VAL A 199 31.11 -37.41 0.42
N SER A 200 31.24 -37.41 1.75
CA SER A 200 32.07 -38.40 2.47
C SER A 200 31.63 -39.83 2.14
N ARG A 201 30.32 -40.11 2.13
CA ARG A 201 29.79 -41.42 1.75
C ARG A 201 30.10 -41.80 0.30
N LEU A 202 30.03 -40.83 -0.63
CA LEU A 202 30.38 -41.08 -2.03
C LEU A 202 31.89 -41.35 -2.20
N VAL A 203 32.74 -40.64 -1.45
CA VAL A 203 34.19 -40.87 -1.45
C VAL A 203 34.53 -42.23 -0.82
N ASP A 204 33.90 -42.59 0.30
CA ASP A 204 34.09 -43.91 0.93
C ASP A 204 33.67 -45.04 -0.02
N ALA A 205 32.52 -44.88 -0.71
CA ALA A 205 32.05 -45.85 -1.69
C ALA A 205 33.00 -46.00 -2.90
N ASP A 206 33.55 -44.90 -3.42
CA ASP A 206 34.53 -44.93 -4.52
C ASP A 206 35.83 -45.63 -4.08
N MET A 207 36.29 -45.36 -2.84
CA MET A 207 37.46 -46.03 -2.27
C MET A 207 37.24 -47.54 -2.04
N GLU A 208 36.04 -47.97 -1.61
CA GLU A 208 35.68 -49.38 -1.50
C GLU A 208 35.70 -50.08 -2.88
N GLU A 209 35.13 -49.47 -3.91
CA GLU A 209 35.14 -50.01 -5.28
C GLU A 209 36.57 -50.13 -5.82
N ALA A 210 37.39 -49.08 -5.64
CA ALA A 210 38.79 -49.07 -6.03
C ALA A 210 39.60 -50.16 -5.31
N SER A 211 39.38 -50.36 -4.01
CA SER A 211 40.03 -51.38 -3.19
C SER A 211 39.64 -52.81 -3.61
N ALA A 212 38.35 -53.04 -3.87
CA ALA A 212 37.85 -54.32 -4.40
C ALA A 212 38.48 -54.62 -5.77
N ARG A 213 38.57 -53.61 -6.64
CA ARG A 213 39.19 -53.73 -7.97
C ARG A 213 40.69 -54.02 -7.88
N LEU A 214 41.40 -53.37 -6.96
CA LEU A 214 42.83 -53.64 -6.70
C LEU A 214 43.04 -55.07 -6.20
N SER A 215 42.22 -55.52 -5.25
CA SER A 215 42.27 -56.89 -4.71
C SER A 215 42.03 -57.92 -5.82
N ALA A 216 41.00 -57.72 -6.64
CA ALA A 216 40.73 -58.58 -7.80
C ALA A 216 41.90 -58.60 -8.80
N LEU A 217 42.55 -57.45 -9.04
CA LEU A 217 43.72 -57.36 -9.91
C LEU A 217 44.92 -58.13 -9.34
N GLN A 218 45.16 -58.02 -8.03
CA GLN A 218 46.21 -58.77 -7.32
C GLN A 218 45.96 -60.29 -7.37
N THR A 219 44.73 -60.73 -7.11
CA THR A 219 44.35 -62.15 -7.24
C THR A 219 44.57 -62.63 -8.66
N ARG A 220 44.19 -61.84 -9.67
CA ARG A 220 44.44 -62.18 -11.08
C ARG A 220 45.93 -62.30 -11.40
N GLN A 221 46.78 -61.41 -10.85
CA GLN A 221 48.23 -61.50 -11.03
C GLN A 221 48.82 -62.73 -10.33
N GLN A 222 48.36 -63.06 -9.12
CA GLN A 222 48.81 -64.25 -8.41
C GLN A 222 48.43 -65.53 -9.17
N LEU A 223 47.21 -65.59 -9.72
CA LEU A 223 46.78 -66.68 -10.61
C LEU A 223 47.62 -66.72 -11.89
N ALA A 224 47.98 -65.58 -12.48
CA ALA A 224 48.85 -65.52 -13.65
C ALA A 224 50.26 -66.04 -13.36
N ILE A 225 50.85 -65.70 -12.20
CA ILE A 225 52.15 -66.22 -11.76
C ILE A 225 52.08 -67.73 -11.52
N GLN A 226 51.03 -68.22 -10.84
CA GLN A 226 50.82 -69.66 -10.65
C GLN A 226 50.68 -70.38 -12.00
N ALA A 227 49.91 -69.81 -12.94
CA ALA A 227 49.79 -70.35 -14.29
C ALA A 227 51.13 -70.38 -15.04
N LEU A 228 51.97 -69.33 -14.90
CA LEU A 228 53.33 -69.30 -15.46
C LEU A 228 54.26 -70.34 -14.81
N GLN A 229 54.20 -70.54 -13.49
CA GLN A 229 54.96 -71.58 -12.79
C GLN A 229 54.54 -72.97 -13.27
N ILE A 230 53.24 -73.25 -13.34
CA ILE A 230 52.70 -74.51 -13.88
C ILE A 230 53.15 -74.71 -15.34
N SER A 231 53.11 -73.66 -16.16
CA SER A 231 53.56 -73.70 -17.55
C SER A 231 55.07 -73.93 -17.68
N ASN A 232 55.88 -73.47 -16.74
CA ASN A 232 57.34 -73.68 -16.74
C ASN A 232 57.75 -75.04 -16.16
N ASP A 233 56.94 -75.62 -15.28
CA ASP A 233 57.20 -76.93 -14.69
C ASP A 233 56.63 -78.09 -15.54
N SER A 234 55.53 -77.87 -16.26
CA SER A 234 54.92 -78.90 -17.14
C SER A 234 55.91 -79.49 -18.18
N PRO A 235 56.78 -78.72 -18.86
CA PRO A 235 57.78 -79.25 -19.78
C PRO A 235 58.89 -80.05 -19.08
N LYS A 236 59.24 -79.70 -17.82
CA LYS A 236 60.28 -80.39 -17.04
C LYS A 236 59.83 -81.79 -16.60
N THR A 237 58.57 -81.93 -16.21
CA THR A 237 57.96 -83.24 -15.90
C THR A 237 57.88 -84.12 -17.15
N LEU A 238 57.67 -83.51 -18.33
CA LEU A 238 57.75 -84.22 -19.62
C LEU A 238 59.17 -84.69 -19.93
N LEU A 239 60.19 -83.86 -19.69
CA LEU A 239 61.60 -84.24 -19.89
C LEU A 239 62.08 -85.34 -18.93
N SER A 240 61.54 -85.44 -17.71
CA SER A 240 61.88 -86.53 -16.79
C SER A 240 61.27 -87.89 -17.19
N LEU A 241 60.31 -87.91 -18.11
CA LEU A 241 59.70 -89.14 -18.63
C LEU A 241 60.41 -89.69 -19.88
N PHE A 242 61.38 -88.95 -20.42
CA PHE A 242 62.23 -89.37 -21.55
C PHE A 242 63.66 -89.73 -21.13
N ASN A 243 63.95 -89.77 -19.83
CA ASN A 243 65.19 -90.28 -19.23
C ASN A 243 64.94 -91.60 -18.50
#